data_AF-A0A1H9VFH6-F1
#
_entry.id   AF-A0A1H9VFH6-F1
#
_cell.length_a   1.000
_cell.length_b   1.000
_cell.length_c   1.000
_cell.angle_alpha   90.00
_cell.angle_beta   90.00
_cell.angle_gamma   90.00
#
_symmetry.space_group_name_H-M   'P 1'
#
loop_
_entity.id
_entity.type
_entity.pdbx_description
1 polymer ?
#
loop_
_entity_poly.entity_id
_entity_poly.type
_entity_poly.pdbx_seq_one_letter_code
_entity_poly.pdbx_strand_id
1 'polypeptide(L)'
;MKLKSLLALLILGITQQVNAQNTFPGDGNVGVGTGNPAYKFQIAAGHGNTHMNLHFANANLVQDAHLSLWASEPGWTWTGAGIGNNVFNSATAPGIVRINDLRGASYIRLLDQEIRLNVIKADGTDLSALAVDAQGNIGMGTLTPKEKLSVNGNIRAKEVKVEAGNWPDFVFEANYKITSLAELEKYIKAHKHLPDMPSAKEVSEQGIELGELNKKLLQKMEELTLHLIEKEKQIDALQNLVEKQRGNIK
;
A
#
# COMPACT_ATOMS: atom_id res chain seq x y z
N MET A 1 -67.83 -15.50 -48.59
CA MET A 1 -66.94 -16.50 -47.99
C MET A 1 -65.49 -16.13 -48.30
N LYS A 2 -64.82 -15.30 -47.49
CA LYS A 2 -63.38 -14.94 -47.56
C LYS A 2 -63.09 -13.83 -46.52
N LEU A 3 -62.98 -14.20 -45.24
CA LEU A 3 -62.41 -13.30 -44.21
C LEU A 3 -61.93 -14.04 -42.96
N LYS A 4 -62.35 -15.30 -42.75
CA LYS A 4 -61.96 -16.09 -41.58
C LYS A 4 -60.54 -16.71 -41.67
N SER A 5 -59.90 -16.67 -42.83
CA SER A 5 -58.58 -17.30 -43.03
C SER A 5 -57.38 -16.34 -42.85
N LEU A 6 -57.63 -15.02 -42.69
CA LEU A 6 -56.53 -14.05 -42.55
C LEU A 6 -56.07 -13.88 -41.10
N LEU A 7 -56.92 -14.17 -40.12
CA LEU A 7 -56.61 -14.00 -38.70
C LEU A 7 -55.73 -15.12 -38.12
N ALA A 8 -55.71 -16.29 -38.77
CA ALA A 8 -54.87 -17.42 -38.36
C ALA A 8 -53.40 -17.25 -38.73
N LEU A 9 -53.07 -16.41 -39.73
CA LEU A 9 -51.67 -16.15 -40.11
C LEU A 9 -51.00 -15.06 -39.27
N LEU A 10 -51.77 -14.17 -38.62
CA LEU A 10 -51.21 -13.05 -37.85
C LEU A 10 -50.67 -13.48 -36.47
N ILE A 11 -51.02 -14.68 -36.00
CA ILE A 11 -50.60 -15.21 -34.69
C ILE A 11 -49.29 -16.03 -34.79
N LEU A 12 -48.83 -16.37 -36.00
CA LEU A 12 -47.59 -17.12 -36.24
C LEU A 12 -46.29 -16.28 -36.13
N GLY A 13 -46.39 -14.98 -35.85
CA GLY A 13 -45.25 -14.06 -35.85
C GLY A 13 -44.68 -13.67 -34.48
N ILE A 14 -45.28 -14.10 -33.37
CA ILE A 14 -44.71 -13.80 -32.04
C ILE A 14 -43.75 -14.91 -31.66
N THR A 15 -42.56 -14.90 -32.25
CA THR A 15 -41.42 -15.60 -31.65
C THR A 15 -41.06 -14.83 -30.39
N GLN A 16 -41.59 -15.25 -29.24
CA GLN A 16 -40.93 -14.89 -27.99
C GLN A 16 -39.53 -15.47 -28.08
N GLN A 17 -38.50 -14.61 -28.06
CA GLN A 17 -37.14 -15.08 -27.82
C GLN A 17 -37.14 -15.72 -26.44
N VAL A 18 -37.27 -17.05 -26.41
CA VAL A 18 -36.89 -17.83 -25.24
C VAL A 18 -35.38 -17.80 -25.25
N ASN A 19 -34.78 -16.82 -24.56
CA ASN A 19 -33.39 -16.95 -24.19
C ASN A 19 -33.31 -18.21 -23.32
N ALA A 20 -32.71 -19.28 -23.84
CA ALA A 20 -32.36 -20.41 -22.99
C ALA A 20 -31.47 -19.85 -21.88
N GLN A 21 -31.98 -19.79 -20.65
CA GLN A 21 -31.29 -19.18 -19.53
C GLN A 21 -29.98 -19.93 -19.21
N ASN A 22 -29.90 -21.19 -19.62
CA ASN A 22 -28.74 -22.05 -19.54
C ASN A 22 -28.56 -22.80 -20.88
N THR A 23 -27.39 -22.69 -21.48
CA THR A 23 -27.00 -23.46 -22.67
C THR A 23 -26.24 -24.69 -22.22
N PHE A 24 -26.72 -25.87 -22.63
CA PHE A 24 -26.05 -27.15 -22.48
C PHE A 24 -25.79 -27.72 -23.89
N PRO A 25 -24.75 -27.28 -24.61
CA PRO A 25 -24.47 -27.79 -25.94
C PRO A 25 -24.04 -29.26 -25.87
N GLY A 26 -24.12 -29.96 -27.00
CA GLY A 26 -23.72 -31.38 -27.11
C GLY A 26 -22.24 -31.64 -26.83
N ASP A 27 -21.43 -30.59 -26.70
CA ASP A 27 -20.01 -30.63 -26.29
C ASP A 27 -19.81 -30.76 -24.75
N GLY A 28 -20.90 -30.68 -23.99
CA GLY A 28 -20.92 -30.79 -22.53
C GLY A 28 -20.47 -29.53 -21.78
N ASN A 29 -20.38 -28.37 -22.44
CA ASN A 29 -20.14 -27.10 -21.74
C ASN A 29 -21.45 -26.56 -21.11
N VAL A 30 -21.34 -25.68 -20.13
CA VAL A 30 -22.50 -25.03 -19.50
C VAL A 30 -22.32 -23.52 -19.55
N GLY A 31 -23.20 -22.84 -20.29
CA GLY A 31 -23.23 -21.38 -20.42
C GLY A 31 -24.42 -20.78 -19.68
N VAL A 32 -24.18 -19.84 -18.76
CA VAL A 32 -25.23 -19.00 -18.15
C VAL A 32 -25.13 -17.61 -18.79
N GLY A 33 -26.15 -17.22 -19.54
CA GLY A 33 -26.16 -15.96 -20.29
C GLY A 33 -25.31 -15.92 -21.57
N THR A 34 -24.75 -17.07 -22.01
CA THR A 34 -24.09 -17.22 -23.32
C THR A 34 -24.55 -18.49 -24.04
N GLY A 35 -24.80 -18.36 -25.36
CA GLY A 35 -25.13 -19.48 -26.26
C GLY A 35 -23.91 -20.28 -26.73
N ASN A 36 -22.70 -19.73 -26.59
CA ASN A 36 -21.46 -20.32 -27.09
C ASN A 36 -20.39 -20.27 -25.99
N PRO A 37 -20.50 -21.09 -24.92
CA PRO A 37 -19.51 -21.11 -23.85
C PRO A 37 -18.15 -21.63 -24.33
N ALA A 38 -17.09 -20.84 -24.13
CA ALA A 38 -15.70 -21.17 -24.48
C ALA A 38 -15.02 -22.10 -23.45
N TYR A 39 -15.59 -22.19 -22.25
CA TYR A 39 -15.09 -23.00 -21.14
C TYR A 39 -16.18 -23.94 -20.63
N LYS A 40 -15.77 -24.97 -19.85
CA LYS A 40 -16.70 -25.97 -19.31
C LYS A 40 -17.83 -25.36 -18.50
N PHE A 41 -17.56 -24.28 -17.78
CA PHE A 41 -18.59 -23.44 -17.17
C PHE A 41 -18.26 -21.96 -17.44
N GLN A 42 -19.19 -21.24 -18.07
CA GLN A 42 -19.04 -19.81 -18.35
C GLN A 42 -20.29 -19.05 -17.94
N ILE A 43 -20.09 -17.98 -17.17
CA ILE A 43 -21.11 -16.99 -16.86
C ILE A 43 -20.79 -15.72 -17.65
N ALA A 44 -21.75 -15.22 -18.43
CA ALA A 44 -21.59 -14.01 -19.20
C ALA A 44 -22.88 -13.18 -19.12
N ALA A 45 -22.78 -11.94 -18.64
CA ALA A 45 -23.89 -11.01 -18.57
C ALA A 45 -23.37 -9.56 -18.68
N GLY A 46 -24.24 -8.59 -18.41
CA GLY A 46 -23.86 -7.18 -18.33
C GLY A 46 -23.15 -6.80 -17.04
N HIS A 47 -22.75 -5.53 -16.96
CA HIS A 47 -22.23 -4.91 -15.74
C HIS A 47 -23.17 -5.13 -14.53
N GLY A 48 -22.61 -5.45 -13.36
CA GLY A 48 -23.34 -5.81 -12.13
C GLY A 48 -24.06 -7.17 -12.15
N ASN A 49 -24.21 -7.80 -13.32
CA ASN A 49 -24.94 -9.05 -13.49
C ASN A 49 -24.04 -10.26 -13.76
N THR A 50 -22.74 -10.05 -13.96
CA THR A 50 -21.77 -11.14 -14.16
C THR A 50 -21.13 -11.51 -12.83
N HIS A 51 -21.85 -12.32 -12.04
CA HIS A 51 -21.41 -12.73 -10.72
C HIS A 51 -21.67 -14.22 -10.42
N MET A 52 -20.88 -14.77 -9.51
CA MET A 52 -21.12 -16.06 -8.86
C MET A 52 -21.17 -15.81 -7.35
N ASN A 53 -22.29 -16.16 -6.72
CA ASN A 53 -22.50 -15.96 -5.30
C ASN A 53 -22.62 -17.31 -4.58
N LEU A 54 -21.86 -17.49 -3.51
CA LEU A 54 -22.07 -18.56 -2.53
C LEU A 54 -22.65 -17.92 -1.27
N HIS A 55 -23.84 -18.37 -0.87
CA HIS A 55 -24.58 -17.78 0.23
C HIS A 55 -24.96 -18.84 1.27
N PHE A 56 -24.71 -18.50 2.54
CA PHE A 56 -25.26 -19.21 3.69
C PHE A 56 -26.25 -18.28 4.40
N ALA A 57 -27.51 -18.70 4.44
CA ALA A 57 -28.59 -18.00 5.12
C ALA A 57 -28.74 -18.48 6.57
N ASN A 58 -28.82 -17.54 7.51
CA ASN A 58 -29.09 -17.79 8.90
C ASN A 58 -30.26 -16.90 9.38
N ALA A 59 -31.02 -17.36 10.37
CA ALA A 59 -32.08 -16.54 10.97
C ALA A 59 -31.52 -15.28 11.67
N ASN A 60 -30.28 -15.36 12.17
CA ASN A 60 -29.53 -14.22 12.66
C ASN A 60 -28.65 -13.67 11.52
N LEU A 61 -29.06 -12.54 10.93
CA LEU A 61 -28.39 -11.92 9.77
C LEU A 61 -26.90 -11.60 10.03
N VAL A 62 -26.49 -11.41 11.28
CA VAL A 62 -25.07 -11.18 11.61
C VAL A 62 -24.21 -12.44 11.36
N GLN A 63 -24.84 -13.61 11.28
CA GLN A 63 -24.21 -14.90 11.03
C GLN A 63 -24.29 -15.37 9.56
N ASP A 64 -24.93 -14.59 8.68
CA ASP A 64 -24.99 -14.91 7.24
C ASP A 64 -23.59 -14.96 6.63
N ALA A 65 -23.42 -15.63 5.50
CA ALA A 65 -22.17 -15.56 4.75
C ALA A 65 -22.46 -15.34 3.28
N HIS A 66 -21.67 -14.46 2.66
CA HIS A 66 -21.75 -14.18 1.24
C HIS A 66 -20.33 -14.13 0.68
N LEU A 67 -20.01 -15.03 -0.23
CA LEU A 67 -18.83 -14.93 -1.08
C LEU A 67 -19.28 -14.61 -2.49
N SER A 68 -18.79 -13.50 -3.02
CA SER A 68 -19.13 -13.02 -4.35
C SER A 68 -17.87 -13.03 -5.22
N LEU A 69 -17.96 -13.60 -6.41
CA LEU A 69 -17.00 -13.38 -7.51
C LEU A 69 -17.72 -12.57 -8.58
N TRP A 70 -17.07 -11.57 -9.16
CA TRP A 70 -17.66 -10.77 -10.24
C TRP A 70 -16.67 -10.43 -11.34
N ALA A 71 -17.21 -10.14 -12.51
CA ALA A 71 -16.51 -9.48 -13.60
C ALA A 71 -17.21 -8.16 -13.94
N SER A 72 -16.42 -7.18 -14.38
CA SER A 72 -16.76 -5.76 -14.56
C SER A 72 -16.87 -5.02 -13.23
N GLU A 73 -16.23 -3.87 -13.05
CA GLU A 73 -16.29 -3.07 -11.81
C GLU A 73 -17.29 -1.90 -11.91
N PRO A 74 -17.89 -1.46 -10.80
CA PRO A 74 -18.87 -0.38 -10.79
C PRO A 74 -18.15 0.97 -10.91
N GLY A 75 -18.37 1.63 -12.04
CA GLY A 75 -17.63 2.82 -12.47
C GLY A 75 -17.19 2.71 -13.91
N TRP A 76 -18.15 2.96 -14.82
CA TRP A 76 -18.19 3.21 -16.27
C TRP A 76 -16.94 3.09 -17.19
N THR A 77 -15.70 3.06 -16.71
CA THR A 77 -14.47 3.17 -17.53
C THR A 77 -13.44 2.06 -17.33
N TRP A 78 -13.55 1.20 -16.31
CA TRP A 78 -12.49 0.23 -15.99
C TRP A 78 -12.95 -1.23 -16.19
N THR A 79 -12.19 -1.98 -16.99
CA THR A 79 -12.25 -3.44 -17.04
C THR A 79 -11.59 -4.01 -15.80
N GLY A 80 -12.32 -4.80 -15.03
CA GLY A 80 -11.79 -5.44 -13.83
C GLY A 80 -12.65 -6.60 -13.38
N ALA A 81 -12.16 -7.35 -12.40
CA ALA A 81 -12.85 -8.45 -11.75
C ALA A 81 -12.54 -8.42 -10.25
N GLY A 82 -13.27 -9.20 -9.47
CA GLY A 82 -12.94 -9.29 -8.06
C GLY A 82 -13.61 -10.43 -7.33
N ILE A 83 -13.23 -10.54 -6.07
CA ILE A 83 -13.76 -11.50 -5.12
C ILE A 83 -13.94 -10.78 -3.78
N GLY A 84 -15.01 -11.09 -3.05
CA GLY A 84 -15.26 -10.41 -1.79
C GLY A 84 -16.29 -11.09 -0.91
N ASN A 85 -16.17 -10.80 0.38
CA ASN A 85 -17.08 -11.26 1.41
C ASN A 85 -18.01 -10.13 1.84
N ASN A 86 -19.32 -10.43 1.94
CA ASN A 86 -20.35 -9.46 2.32
C ASN A 86 -20.40 -8.23 1.39
N VAL A 87 -20.06 -8.40 0.11
CA VAL A 87 -20.12 -7.33 -0.91
C VAL A 87 -20.81 -7.78 -2.17
N PHE A 88 -21.35 -6.81 -2.91
CA PHE A 88 -21.75 -7.00 -4.30
C PHE A 88 -21.31 -5.81 -5.15
N ASN A 89 -21.10 -6.11 -6.42
CA ASN A 89 -20.82 -5.12 -7.46
C ASN A 89 -22.14 -4.51 -7.95
N SER A 90 -22.44 -3.28 -7.51
CA SER A 90 -23.73 -2.66 -7.79
C SER A 90 -23.81 -2.06 -9.19
N ALA A 91 -24.85 -2.40 -9.95
CA ALA A 91 -25.11 -1.78 -11.25
C ALA A 91 -25.67 -0.34 -11.14
N THR A 92 -26.15 0.06 -9.96
CA THR A 92 -26.91 1.30 -9.76
C THR A 92 -26.30 2.24 -8.72
N ALA A 93 -25.38 1.75 -7.90
CA ALA A 93 -24.63 2.54 -6.93
C ALA A 93 -23.15 2.61 -7.34
N PRO A 94 -22.47 3.74 -7.10
CA PRO A 94 -21.04 3.82 -7.36
C PRO A 94 -20.27 2.88 -6.42
N GLY A 95 -19.37 2.07 -6.97
CA GLY A 95 -18.46 1.27 -6.17
C GLY A 95 -19.03 -0.07 -5.66
N ILE A 96 -18.20 -0.76 -4.88
CA ILE A 96 -18.52 -2.02 -4.23
C ILE A 96 -19.35 -1.73 -2.98
N VAL A 97 -20.52 -2.37 -2.86
CA VAL A 97 -21.48 -2.11 -1.78
C VAL A 97 -21.60 -3.33 -0.88
N ARG A 98 -21.84 -3.12 0.41
CA ARG A 98 -22.07 -4.23 1.35
C ARG A 98 -23.44 -4.86 1.15
N ILE A 99 -23.53 -6.16 1.36
CA ILE A 99 -24.82 -6.88 1.34
C ILE A 99 -25.54 -6.70 2.69
N ASN A 100 -24.81 -6.85 3.80
CA ASN A 100 -25.31 -6.65 5.16
C ASN A 100 -24.56 -5.51 5.83
N ASP A 101 -25.25 -4.39 6.05
CA ASP A 101 -24.70 -3.19 6.68
C ASP A 101 -24.46 -3.30 8.19
N LEU A 102 -24.94 -4.37 8.85
CA LEU A 102 -24.64 -4.64 10.26
C LEU A 102 -23.20 -5.16 10.46
N ARG A 103 -22.46 -5.39 9.38
CA ARG A 103 -21.14 -6.03 9.41
C ARG A 103 -20.15 -5.30 8.53
N GLY A 104 -18.87 -5.50 8.83
CA GLY A 104 -17.82 -5.18 7.88
C GLY A 104 -17.86 -6.10 6.66
N ALA A 105 -17.07 -5.74 5.66
CA ALA A 105 -16.89 -6.49 4.45
C ALA A 105 -15.43 -6.41 4.00
N SER A 106 -15.03 -7.28 3.08
CA SER A 106 -13.68 -7.26 2.53
C SER A 106 -13.70 -7.74 1.10
N TYR A 107 -12.77 -7.23 0.30
CA TYR A 107 -12.72 -7.61 -1.10
C TYR A 107 -11.35 -7.37 -1.73
N ILE A 108 -11.12 -8.08 -2.82
CA ILE A 108 -9.98 -7.93 -3.71
C ILE A 108 -10.49 -7.46 -5.06
N ARG A 109 -9.92 -6.37 -5.57
CA ARG A 109 -10.12 -5.87 -6.93
C ARG A 109 -8.92 -6.20 -7.77
N LEU A 110 -9.18 -6.74 -8.96
CA LEU A 110 -8.22 -6.96 -10.02
C LEU A 110 -8.61 -6.00 -11.15
N LEU A 111 -7.87 -4.90 -11.25
CA LEU A 111 -8.06 -3.83 -12.22
C LEU A 111 -6.98 -3.94 -13.30
N ASP A 112 -7.13 -3.18 -14.39
CA ASP A 112 -6.03 -3.06 -15.34
C ASP A 112 -4.81 -2.44 -14.65
N GLN A 113 -3.70 -3.19 -14.66
CA GLN A 113 -2.42 -2.82 -14.04
C GLN A 113 -2.49 -2.49 -12.54
N GLU A 114 -3.52 -2.93 -11.83
CA GLU A 114 -3.65 -2.63 -10.40
C GLU A 114 -4.35 -3.75 -9.63
N ILE A 115 -3.87 -4.02 -8.41
CA ILE A 115 -4.52 -4.93 -7.47
C ILE A 115 -4.85 -4.14 -6.21
N ARG A 116 -6.08 -4.23 -5.71
CA ARG A 116 -6.49 -3.58 -4.44
C ARG A 116 -7.09 -4.59 -3.48
N LEU A 117 -6.68 -4.51 -2.22
CA LEU A 117 -7.27 -5.24 -1.09
C LEU A 117 -7.93 -4.21 -0.19
N ASN A 118 -9.24 -4.34 -0.04
CA ASN A 118 -10.07 -3.39 0.67
C ASN A 118 -10.78 -4.06 1.84
N VAL A 119 -10.98 -3.27 2.90
CA VAL A 119 -11.86 -3.61 4.02
C VAL A 119 -12.87 -2.49 4.16
N ILE A 120 -14.15 -2.85 4.20
CA ILE A 120 -15.22 -1.92 4.53
C ILE A 120 -15.54 -2.14 6.01
N LYS A 121 -15.36 -1.13 6.85
CA LYS A 121 -15.75 -1.17 8.26
C LYS A 121 -17.26 -1.36 8.39
N ALA A 122 -17.75 -1.74 9.57
CA ALA A 122 -19.19 -1.85 9.82
C ALA A 122 -19.93 -0.49 9.72
N ASP A 123 -19.23 0.64 9.87
CA ASP A 123 -19.79 1.98 9.66
C ASP A 123 -19.91 2.41 8.18
N GLY A 124 -19.41 1.61 7.24
CA GLY A 124 -19.46 1.87 5.80
C GLY A 124 -18.18 2.48 5.22
N THR A 125 -17.21 2.80 6.07
CA THR A 125 -15.93 3.35 5.63
C THR A 125 -15.15 2.29 4.84
N ASP A 126 -14.94 2.55 3.55
CA ASP A 126 -14.06 1.75 2.69
C ASP A 126 -12.59 2.17 2.90
N LEU A 127 -11.75 1.20 3.22
CA LEU A 127 -10.33 1.38 3.44
C LEU A 127 -9.52 0.54 2.46
N SER A 128 -8.68 1.20 1.67
CA SER A 128 -7.62 0.54 0.90
C SER A 128 -6.53 0.07 1.85
N ALA A 129 -6.53 -1.22 2.19
CA ALA A 129 -5.56 -1.81 3.10
C ALA A 129 -4.21 -2.02 2.40
N LEU A 130 -4.24 -2.60 1.20
CA LEU A 130 -3.06 -2.85 0.38
C LEU A 130 -3.38 -2.62 -1.09
N ALA A 131 -2.50 -1.95 -1.81
CA ALA A 131 -2.58 -1.75 -3.25
C ALA A 131 -1.26 -2.10 -3.93
N VAL A 132 -1.34 -2.61 -5.16
CA VAL A 132 -0.20 -2.78 -6.07
C VAL A 132 -0.48 -1.95 -7.30
N ASP A 133 0.41 -1.00 -7.60
CA ASP A 133 0.26 -0.10 -8.76
C ASP A 133 0.79 -0.73 -10.06
N ALA A 134 0.67 0.03 -11.15
CA ALA A 134 1.13 -0.37 -12.49
C ALA A 134 2.65 -0.57 -12.59
N GLN A 135 3.42 -0.05 -11.64
CA GLN A 135 4.87 -0.18 -11.54
C GLN A 135 5.28 -1.34 -10.59
N GLY A 136 4.31 -2.06 -10.04
CA GLY A 136 4.52 -3.14 -9.08
C GLY A 136 4.94 -2.66 -7.69
N ASN A 137 4.70 -1.38 -7.35
CA ASN A 137 4.95 -0.85 -6.02
C ASN A 137 3.79 -1.17 -5.09
N ILE A 138 4.09 -1.43 -3.82
CA ILE A 138 3.11 -1.78 -2.79
C ILE A 138 2.78 -0.53 -1.97
N GLY A 139 1.51 -0.13 -1.96
CA GLY A 139 0.96 0.86 -1.05
C GLY A 139 0.20 0.21 0.10
N MET A 140 0.52 0.57 1.35
CA MET A 140 -0.27 0.23 2.53
C MET A 140 -0.93 1.49 3.07
N GLY A 141 -2.27 1.56 3.03
CA GLY A 141 -3.01 2.78 3.39
C GLY A 141 -2.85 3.95 2.40
N THR A 142 -2.29 3.69 1.20
CA THR A 142 -2.16 4.66 0.11
C THR A 142 -2.33 3.96 -1.24
N LEU A 143 -2.92 4.66 -2.21
CA LEU A 143 -3.05 4.21 -3.60
C LEU A 143 -1.95 4.77 -4.51
N THR A 144 -1.12 5.67 -3.98
CA THR A 144 -0.07 6.36 -4.73
C THR A 144 1.28 6.11 -4.06
N PRO A 145 1.77 4.85 -4.06
CA PRO A 145 3.09 4.56 -3.53
C PRO A 145 4.15 5.35 -4.31
N LYS A 146 5.11 5.93 -3.58
CA LYS A 146 6.24 6.68 -4.13
C LYS A 146 7.52 5.86 -4.20
N GLU A 147 7.55 4.78 -3.43
CA GLU A 147 8.64 3.81 -3.31
C GLU A 147 8.08 2.40 -3.47
N LYS A 148 8.98 1.42 -3.66
CA LYS A 148 8.60 -0.01 -3.78
C LYS A 148 7.67 -0.48 -2.68
N LEU A 149 7.84 0.04 -1.47
CA LEU A 149 6.89 -0.07 -0.37
C LEU A 149 6.62 1.33 0.21
N SER A 150 5.38 1.80 0.13
CA SER A 150 4.94 3.05 0.76
C SER A 150 3.89 2.76 1.82
N VAL A 151 4.12 3.19 3.05
CA VAL A 151 3.19 2.99 4.17
C VAL A 151 2.70 4.32 4.68
N ASN A 152 1.39 4.57 4.58
CA ASN A 152 0.74 5.72 5.19
C ASN A 152 0.24 5.36 6.59
N GLY A 153 1.18 5.30 7.52
CA GLY A 153 0.96 4.87 8.90
C GLY A 153 2.24 4.38 9.56
N ASN A 154 2.11 3.78 10.74
CA ASN A 154 3.25 3.29 11.51
C ASN A 154 3.52 1.81 11.20
N ILE A 155 4.81 1.44 11.15
CA ILE A 155 5.26 0.06 11.03
C ILE A 155 5.79 -0.39 12.41
N ARG A 156 5.24 -1.50 12.93
CA ARG A 156 5.78 -2.17 14.12
C ARG A 156 6.56 -3.40 13.70
N ALA A 157 7.87 -3.37 13.91
CA ALA A 157 8.78 -4.48 13.61
C ALA A 157 9.55 -4.91 14.87
N LYS A 158 9.99 -6.17 14.91
CA LYS A 158 10.95 -6.63 15.94
C LYS A 158 12.37 -6.16 15.62
N GLU A 159 12.72 -6.14 14.34
CA GLU A 159 14.03 -5.75 13.83
C GLU A 159 13.88 -5.26 12.39
N VAL A 160 14.75 -4.32 11.99
CA VAL A 160 14.89 -3.84 10.61
C VAL A 160 16.38 -3.83 10.27
N LYS A 161 16.78 -4.66 9.31
CA LYS A 161 18.14 -4.63 8.73
C LYS A 161 18.13 -3.67 7.55
N VAL A 162 18.93 -2.59 7.65
CA VAL A 162 19.10 -1.61 6.56
C VAL A 162 20.45 -1.87 5.89
N GLU A 163 20.43 -2.19 4.61
CA GLU A 163 21.64 -2.42 3.81
C GLU A 163 22.04 -1.12 3.12
N ALA A 164 22.74 -0.25 3.87
CA ALA A 164 23.33 0.97 3.35
C ALA A 164 24.86 0.79 3.24
N GLY A 165 25.44 1.08 2.07
CA GLY A 165 26.91 1.02 1.85
C GLY A 165 27.66 2.23 2.40
N ASN A 166 28.99 2.25 2.39
CA ASN A 166 29.82 3.39 2.85
C ASN A 166 29.60 3.79 4.32
N TRP A 167 30.06 2.95 5.25
CA TRP A 167 30.13 3.29 6.68
C TRP A 167 31.28 4.26 6.98
N PRO A 168 31.14 5.15 7.97
CA PRO A 168 32.00 6.32 8.15
C PRO A 168 33.37 6.05 8.80
N ASP A 169 33.86 4.81 8.81
CA ASP A 169 35.16 4.42 9.40
C ASP A 169 36.35 5.28 8.89
N PHE A 170 36.19 5.94 7.74
CA PHE A 170 37.14 6.90 7.18
C PHE A 170 37.50 8.06 8.13
N VAL A 171 36.68 8.34 9.16
CA VAL A 171 36.96 9.39 10.16
C VAL A 171 38.27 9.12 10.90
N PHE A 172 38.69 7.85 11.00
CA PHE A 172 39.93 7.46 11.67
C PHE A 172 41.14 7.38 10.73
N GLU A 173 41.00 7.69 9.44
CA GLU A 173 42.11 7.72 8.51
C GLU A 173 43.07 8.88 8.81
N ALA A 174 44.37 8.68 8.57
CA ALA A 174 45.41 9.65 8.93
C ALA A 174 45.30 11.01 8.22
N ASN A 175 44.60 11.06 7.08
CA ASN A 175 44.34 12.26 6.30
C ASN A 175 42.97 12.90 6.59
N TYR A 176 42.18 12.35 7.52
CA TYR A 176 40.88 12.91 7.88
C TYR A 176 41.05 14.27 8.56
N LYS A 177 40.45 15.31 7.97
CA LYS A 177 40.50 16.67 8.49
C LYS A 177 39.29 16.92 9.38
N ILE A 178 39.47 16.66 10.67
CA ILE A 178 38.46 17.03 11.66
C ILE A 178 38.34 18.56 11.76
N THR A 179 37.10 19.06 11.75
CA THR A 179 36.81 20.50 11.88
C THR A 179 37.17 20.95 13.29
N SER A 180 37.77 22.13 13.46
CA SER A 180 38.09 22.61 14.81
C SER A 180 36.82 22.94 15.60
N LEU A 181 36.84 22.79 16.93
CA LEU A 181 35.69 23.14 17.79
C LEU A 181 35.27 24.62 17.65
N ALA A 182 36.21 25.52 17.36
CA ALA A 182 35.93 26.93 17.15
C ALA A 182 35.15 27.18 15.84
N GLU A 183 35.53 26.48 14.77
CA GLU A 183 34.80 26.53 13.49
C GLU A 183 33.42 25.88 13.62
N LEU A 184 33.34 24.74 14.32
CA LEU A 184 32.10 24.05 14.58
C LEU A 184 31.14 24.93 15.41
N GLU A 185 31.63 25.62 16.43
CA GLU A 185 30.85 26.58 17.23
C GLU A 185 30.28 27.70 16.34
N LYS A 186 31.10 28.26 15.45
CA LYS A 186 30.67 29.28 14.49
C LYS A 186 29.56 28.75 13.58
N TYR A 187 29.70 27.52 13.08
CA TYR A 187 28.68 26.88 12.25
C TYR A 187 27.37 26.68 13.03
N ILE A 188 27.41 26.09 14.23
CA ILE A 188 26.23 25.84 15.04
C ILE A 188 25.51 27.15 15.40
N LYS A 189 26.26 28.22 15.69
CA LYS A 189 25.68 29.54 15.97
C LYS A 189 24.89 30.09 14.79
N ALA A 190 25.40 29.90 13.56
CA ALA A 190 24.79 30.36 12.32
C ALA A 190 23.63 29.47 11.84
N HIS A 191 23.78 28.14 11.92
CA HIS A 191 22.87 27.18 11.27
C HIS A 191 21.91 26.47 12.23
N LYS A 192 22.18 26.48 13.55
CA LYS A 192 21.37 25.81 14.59
C LYS A 192 21.25 24.29 14.45
N HIS A 193 22.11 23.66 13.66
CA HIS A 193 22.30 22.22 13.59
C HIS A 193 23.77 21.89 13.32
N LEU A 194 24.14 20.61 13.41
CA LEU A 194 25.49 20.16 13.07
C LEU A 194 25.69 20.14 11.54
N PRO A 195 26.95 20.27 11.06
CA PRO A 195 27.27 20.02 9.66
C PRO A 195 26.76 18.66 9.20
N ASP A 196 26.38 18.56 7.93
CA ASP A 196 25.86 17.35 7.25
C ASP A 196 24.52 16.81 7.77
N MET A 197 24.06 17.24 8.95
CA MET A 197 22.77 16.88 9.51
C MET A 197 21.66 17.74 8.91
N PRO A 198 20.50 17.14 8.55
CA PRO A 198 19.38 17.91 8.05
C PRO A 198 18.82 18.83 9.14
N SER A 199 18.38 20.01 8.73
CA SER A 199 17.65 20.94 9.58
C SER A 199 16.25 20.42 9.93
N ALA A 200 15.66 20.91 11.02
CA ALA A 200 14.28 20.56 11.38
C ALA A 200 13.27 20.90 10.27
N LYS A 201 13.53 21.95 9.49
CA LYS A 201 12.69 22.33 8.35
C LYS A 201 12.76 21.28 7.24
N GLU A 202 13.96 20.87 6.84
CA GLU A 202 14.15 19.84 5.81
C GLU A 202 13.51 18.52 6.23
N VAL A 203 13.69 18.11 7.49
CA VAL A 203 13.05 16.90 8.05
C VAL A 203 11.53 16.97 7.98
N SER A 204 10.93 18.12 8.29
CA SER A 204 9.47 18.28 8.25
C SER A 204 8.91 18.25 6.82
N GLU A 205 9.68 18.69 5.83
CA GLU A 205 9.24 18.79 4.44
C GLU A 205 9.49 17.50 3.65
N GLN A 206 10.62 16.83 3.90
CA GLN A 206 11.13 15.73 3.07
C GLN A 206 11.21 14.39 3.81
N GLY A 207 11.11 14.40 5.15
CA GLY A 207 11.34 13.22 5.97
C GLY A 207 12.83 12.92 6.15
N ILE A 208 13.14 11.68 6.54
CA ILE A 208 14.50 11.23 6.83
C ILE A 208 14.73 9.86 6.19
N GLU A 209 15.86 9.71 5.53
CA GLU A 209 16.39 8.42 5.13
C GLU A 209 17.10 7.76 6.33
N LEU A 210 16.49 6.71 6.89
CA LEU A 210 16.95 6.09 8.13
C LEU A 210 18.41 5.60 8.05
N GLY A 211 18.80 5.00 6.92
CA GLY A 211 20.17 4.53 6.70
C GLY A 211 21.19 5.67 6.68
N GLU A 212 20.92 6.72 5.92
CA GLU A 212 21.81 7.88 5.81
C GLU A 212 21.91 8.67 7.12
N LEU A 213 20.80 8.81 7.86
CA LEU A 213 20.86 9.44 9.18
C LEU A 213 21.74 8.65 10.14
N ASN A 214 21.59 7.32 10.19
CA ASN A 214 22.41 6.49 11.08
C ASN A 214 23.91 6.58 10.75
N LYS A 215 24.27 6.65 9.47
CA LYS A 215 25.67 6.88 9.06
C LYS A 215 26.18 8.24 9.53
N LYS A 216 25.42 9.30 9.28
CA LYS A 216 25.82 10.66 9.70
C LYS A 216 25.95 10.76 11.22
N LEU A 217 25.03 10.14 11.96
CA LEU A 217 25.12 10.06 13.43
C LEU A 217 26.38 9.32 13.88
N LEU A 218 26.71 8.18 13.25
CA LEU A 218 27.96 7.47 13.55
C LEU A 218 29.19 8.32 13.25
N GLN A 219 29.25 8.97 12.09
CA GLN A 219 30.33 9.90 11.75
C GLN A 219 30.50 10.98 12.83
N LYS A 220 29.40 11.57 13.31
CA LYS A 220 29.47 12.59 14.37
C LYS A 220 29.88 12.02 15.73
N MET A 221 29.56 10.78 16.04
CA MET A 221 30.06 10.09 17.25
C MET A 221 31.57 9.83 17.17
N GLU A 222 32.08 9.47 16.00
CA GLU A 222 33.52 9.25 15.77
C GLU A 222 34.31 10.57 15.82
N GLU A 223 33.81 11.62 15.15
CA GLU A 223 34.38 12.98 15.23
C GLU A 223 34.40 13.48 16.69
N LEU A 224 33.31 13.29 17.43
CA LEU A 224 33.24 13.65 18.85
C LEU A 224 34.29 12.88 19.67
N THR A 225 34.49 11.60 19.37
CA THR A 225 35.50 10.76 20.05
C THR A 225 36.91 11.26 19.80
N LEU A 226 37.24 11.69 18.57
CA LEU A 226 38.53 12.32 18.27
C LEU A 226 38.74 13.63 19.05
N HIS A 227 37.70 14.47 19.15
CA HIS A 227 37.76 15.69 19.97
C HIS A 227 37.97 15.37 21.46
N LEU A 228 37.34 14.33 21.99
CA LEU A 228 37.51 13.92 23.38
C LEU A 228 38.94 13.40 23.65
N ILE A 229 39.49 12.57 22.75
CA ILE A 229 40.88 12.09 22.85
C ILE A 229 41.86 13.27 22.87
N GLU A 230 41.65 14.26 22.00
CA GLU A 230 42.50 15.45 21.97
C GLU A 230 42.34 16.29 23.24
N LYS A 231 41.13 16.40 23.79
CA LYS A 231 40.89 17.10 25.05
C LYS A 231 41.54 16.40 26.24
N GLU A 232 41.53 15.08 26.29
CA GLU A 232 42.21 14.31 27.34
C GLU A 232 43.72 14.58 27.32
N LYS A 233 44.35 14.53 26.14
CA LYS A 233 45.77 14.88 25.98
C LYS A 233 46.10 16.28 26.47
N GLN A 234 45.22 17.25 26.22
CA GLN A 234 45.38 18.63 26.69
C GLN A 234 45.26 18.71 28.21
N ILE A 235 44.32 17.97 28.82
CA ILE A 235 44.14 17.92 30.27
C ILE A 235 45.38 17.31 30.95
N ASP A 236 45.90 16.19 30.44
CA ASP A 236 47.11 15.54 30.97
C ASP A 236 48.32 16.47 30.88
N ALA A 237 48.48 17.17 29.75
CA ALA A 237 49.56 18.14 29.58
C ALA A 237 49.47 19.30 30.60
N LEU A 238 48.25 19.80 30.87
CA LEU A 238 48.01 20.83 31.86
C LEU A 238 48.27 20.32 33.30
N GLN A 239 47.84 19.10 33.62
CA GLN A 239 48.09 18.49 34.94
C GLN A 239 49.59 18.34 35.21
N ASN A 240 50.33 17.78 34.25
CA ASN A 240 51.79 17.64 34.34
C ASN A 240 52.49 19.00 34.51
N LEU A 241 52.02 20.04 33.80
CA LEU A 241 52.56 21.39 33.96
C LEU A 241 52.30 21.95 35.37
N VAL A 242 51.10 21.76 35.90
CA VAL A 242 50.73 22.19 37.26
C VAL A 242 51.56 21.46 38.32
N GLU A 243 51.79 20.16 38.18
CA GLU A 243 52.64 19.39 39.09
C GLU A 243 54.08 19.88 39.08
N LYS A 244 54.64 20.14 37.90
CA LYS A 244 56.00 20.70 37.75
C LYS A 244 56.12 22.10 38.38
N GLN A 245 55.11 22.96 38.20
CA GLN A 245 55.10 24.29 38.82
C GLN A 245 55.01 24.20 40.35
N ARG A 246 54.18 23.30 40.89
CA ARG A 246 54.10 23.05 42.34
C ARG A 246 55.41 22.54 42.94
N GLY A 247 56.15 21.71 42.20
CA GLY A 247 57.47 21.23 42.61
C GLY A 247 58.52 22.33 42.69
N ASN A 248 58.43 23.38 41.85
CA ASN A 248 59.38 24.50 41.82
C ASN A 248 59.10 25.60 42.87
N ILE A 249 57.97 25.55 43.58
CA ILE A 249 57.56 26.54 44.59
C ILE A 249 57.86 26.05 46.03
N LYS A 250 58.29 24.80 46.19
CA LYS A 250 58.80 24.24 47.46
C LYS A 250 60.32 24.37 47.52
#